data_AF-A0A821LLJ4-F1
#
_entry.id   AF-A0A821LLJ4-F1
#
_cell.length_a   1.000
_cell.length_b   1.000
_cell.length_c   1.000
_cell.angle_alpha   90.00
_cell.angle_beta   90.00
_cell.angle_gamma   90.00
#
_symmetry.space_group_name_H-M   'P 1'
#
loop_
_entity.id
_entity.type
_entity.pdbx_description
1 polymer ?
#
loop_
_entity_poly.entity_id
_entity_poly.type
_entity_poly.pdbx_seq_one_letter_code
_entity_poly.pdbx_strand_id
1 'polypeptide(L)'
;LDDVEDKVVQDADDTEGTDVWTVQEAAKAHVSVLTVTAAHLLRIASSNRLNRVKFAKLAKPRLADELKGKTHEFIEDLRGNVYVAFLASFMQSCNLIVETSHGKKWHIKMSEVIRVWRAGSIICE
;
A
#
# COMPACT_ATOMS: atom_id res chain seq x y z
N LEU A 1 27.52 -6.93 0.73
CA LEU A 1 26.07 -6.71 0.53
C LEU A 1 25.25 -7.17 1.74
N ASP A 2 25.80 -8.04 2.61
CA ASP A 2 25.14 -8.45 3.85
C ASP A 2 25.28 -7.46 5.04
N ASP A 3 26.13 -6.43 4.92
CA ASP A 3 26.39 -5.44 5.99
C ASP A 3 25.52 -4.17 5.93
N VAL A 4 24.61 -4.06 4.95
CA VAL A 4 23.70 -2.91 4.83
C VAL A 4 22.28 -3.40 5.00
N GLU A 5 21.62 -2.96 6.07
CA GLU A 5 20.20 -3.19 6.27
C GLU A 5 19.39 -2.33 5.28
N ASP A 6 19.16 -2.88 4.10
CA ASP A 6 18.27 -2.27 3.11
C ASP A 6 16.83 -2.72 3.37
N LYS A 7 15.94 -1.75 3.62
CA LYS A 7 14.50 -1.95 3.83
C LYS A 7 13.85 -2.74 2.68
N VAL A 8 14.41 -2.66 1.47
CA VAL A 8 13.89 -3.34 0.27
C VAL A 8 14.38 -4.80 0.17
N VAL A 9 15.57 -5.11 0.71
CA VAL A 9 16.21 -6.42 0.55
C VAL A 9 16.04 -7.32 1.78
N GLN A 10 15.98 -6.73 2.97
CA GLN A 10 15.96 -7.49 4.23
C GLN A 10 14.57 -7.81 4.75
N ASP A 11 13.50 -7.37 4.07
CA ASP A 11 12.12 -7.54 4.53
C ASP A 11 12.00 -7.06 5.98
N ALA A 12 12.45 -5.83 6.28
CA ALA A 12 12.41 -5.23 7.61
C ALA A 12 11.38 -4.10 7.65
N ASP A 13 10.59 -4.03 8.72
CA ASP A 13 9.61 -2.97 8.93
C ASP A 13 10.12 -1.97 9.96
N ASP A 14 10.76 -0.90 9.46
CA ASP A 14 11.06 0.32 10.20
C ASP A 14 10.17 1.45 9.65
N THR A 15 8.84 1.26 9.75
CA THR A 15 7.89 2.30 9.37
C THR A 15 7.96 3.47 10.35
N GLU A 16 7.96 4.69 9.83
CA GLU A 16 8.01 5.91 10.65
C GLU A 16 6.67 6.21 11.38
N GLY A 17 5.62 5.43 11.06
CA GLY A 17 4.33 5.42 11.78
C GLY A 17 3.21 6.21 11.12
N THR A 18 3.50 6.97 10.05
CA THR A 18 2.50 7.79 9.34
C THR A 18 1.41 6.96 8.66
N ASP A 19 1.76 5.76 8.20
CA ASP A 19 0.81 4.77 7.67
C ASP A 19 -0.10 4.21 8.76
N VAL A 20 0.45 3.91 9.95
CA VAL A 20 -0.33 3.49 11.13
C VAL A 20 -1.38 4.53 11.49
N TRP A 21 -0.98 5.82 11.55
CA TRP A 21 -1.92 6.90 11.87
C TRP A 21 -3.05 7.02 10.85
N THR A 22 -2.75 6.81 9.56
CA THR A 22 -3.75 6.84 8.50
C THR A 22 -4.78 5.71 8.69
N VAL A 23 -4.32 4.49 8.98
CA VAL A 23 -5.22 3.34 9.24
C VAL A 23 -6.06 3.56 10.50
N GLN A 24 -5.46 4.12 11.55
CA GLN A 24 -6.17 4.45 12.79
C GLN A 24 -7.24 5.52 12.58
N GLU A 25 -6.92 6.60 11.87
CA GLU A 25 -7.90 7.64 11.57
C GLU A 25 -9.02 7.12 10.67
N ALA A 26 -8.72 6.23 9.72
CA ALA A 26 -9.74 5.60 8.89
C ALA A 26 -10.71 4.75 9.71
N ALA A 27 -10.20 3.95 10.64
CA ALA A 27 -11.03 3.17 11.56
C ALA A 27 -11.91 4.09 12.44
N LYS A 28 -11.35 5.18 12.97
CA LYS A 28 -12.11 6.17 13.77
C LYS A 28 -13.18 6.90 12.96
N ALA A 29 -12.87 7.27 11.72
CA ALA A 29 -13.78 7.96 10.81
C ALA A 29 -14.83 7.02 10.19
N HIS A 30 -14.73 5.71 10.44
CA HIS A 30 -15.57 4.68 9.83
C HIS A 30 -15.51 4.72 8.28
N VAL A 31 -14.33 4.96 7.72
CA VAL A 31 -14.08 5.00 6.27
C VAL A 31 -13.17 3.84 5.88
N SER A 32 -13.55 3.12 4.83
CA SER A 32 -12.73 2.03 4.29
C SER A 32 -11.57 2.57 3.45
N VAL A 33 -10.34 2.28 3.87
CA VAL A 33 -9.08 2.54 3.12
C VAL A 33 -8.31 1.24 2.89
N LEU A 34 -9.01 0.23 2.40
CA LEU A 34 -8.54 -1.15 2.30
C LEU A 34 -7.15 -1.29 1.69
N THR A 35 -6.85 -0.57 0.61
CA THR A 35 -5.55 -0.71 -0.09
C THR A 35 -4.39 -0.21 0.78
N VAL A 36 -4.56 0.90 1.49
CA VAL A 36 -3.55 1.46 2.41
C VAL A 36 -3.37 0.53 3.62
N THR A 37 -4.48 0.02 4.17
CA THR A 37 -4.44 -0.95 5.27
C THR A 37 -3.73 -2.25 4.86
N ALA A 38 -4.03 -2.78 3.68
CA ALA A 38 -3.38 -3.96 3.16
C ALA A 38 -1.88 -3.73 2.94
N ALA A 39 -1.48 -2.57 2.41
CA ALA A 39 -0.08 -2.21 2.26
C ALA A 39 0.66 -2.18 3.60
N HIS A 40 0.06 -1.61 4.65
CA HIS A 40 0.63 -1.60 6.00
C HIS A 40 0.75 -3.02 6.58
N LEU A 41 -0.30 -3.83 6.48
CA LEU A 41 -0.27 -5.21 6.98
C LEU A 41 0.74 -6.09 6.22
N LEU A 42 0.95 -5.85 4.92
CA LEU A 42 1.97 -6.54 4.13
C LEU A 42 3.39 -6.18 4.60
N ARG A 43 3.65 -4.95 5.06
CA ARG A 43 4.93 -4.57 5.67
C ARG A 43 5.18 -5.37 6.96
N ILE A 44 4.18 -5.42 7.84
CA ILE A 44 4.24 -6.23 9.08
C ILE A 44 4.44 -7.72 8.75
N ALA A 45 3.76 -8.24 7.73
CA ALA A 45 3.94 -9.62 7.31
C ALA A 45 5.35 -9.88 6.76
N SER A 46 5.92 -8.91 6.05
CA SER A 46 7.28 -8.98 5.52
C SER A 46 8.32 -9.06 6.64
N SER A 47 8.22 -8.17 7.64
CA SER A 47 9.14 -8.08 8.79
C SER A 47 9.30 -9.36 9.59
N ASN A 48 8.29 -10.22 9.59
CA ASN A 48 8.32 -11.50 10.28
C ASN A 48 9.07 -12.60 9.50
N ARG A 49 10.24 -12.27 8.92
CA ARG A 49 11.04 -13.14 8.05
C ARG A 49 11.38 -14.48 8.71
N LEU A 50 11.82 -14.47 9.97
CA LEU A 50 12.20 -15.68 10.69
C LEU A 50 11.05 -16.69 10.77
N ASN A 51 9.83 -16.23 11.07
CA ASN A 51 8.68 -17.13 11.12
C ASN A 51 8.23 -17.54 9.72
N ARG A 52 8.30 -16.66 8.70
CA ARG A 52 8.00 -17.03 7.31
C ARG A 52 8.89 -18.17 6.82
N VAL A 53 10.20 -18.10 7.05
CA VAL A 53 11.15 -19.15 6.64
C VAL A 53 10.90 -20.45 7.40
N LYS A 54 10.63 -20.39 8.72
CA LYS A 54 10.28 -21.58 9.52
C LYS A 54 8.99 -22.23 9.02
N PHE A 55 7.95 -21.42 8.78
CA PHE A 55 6.65 -21.89 8.32
C PHE A 55 6.74 -22.49 6.91
N ALA A 56 7.48 -21.87 5.99
CA ALA A 56 7.66 -22.40 4.64
C ALA A 56 8.28 -23.81 4.64
N LYS A 57 9.25 -24.07 5.53
CA LYS A 57 9.86 -25.40 5.70
C LYS A 57 8.86 -26.44 6.23
N LEU A 58 7.97 -26.04 7.14
CA LEU A 58 6.96 -26.91 7.72
C LEU A 58 5.79 -27.17 6.77
N ALA A 59 5.25 -26.12 6.17
CA ALA A 59 4.05 -26.15 5.34
C ALA A 59 4.28 -26.79 3.97
N LYS A 60 5.55 -26.81 3.48
CA LYS A 60 5.94 -27.32 2.15
C LYS A 60 4.93 -26.93 1.06
N PRO A 61 4.66 -25.62 0.89
CA PRO A 61 3.60 -25.17 0.00
C PRO A 61 3.87 -25.65 -1.43
N ARG A 62 2.81 -26.05 -2.13
CA ARG A 62 2.91 -26.34 -3.57
C ARG A 62 3.31 -25.06 -4.28
N LEU A 63 4.46 -25.07 -4.96
CA LEU A 63 4.85 -23.98 -5.85
C LEU A 63 3.83 -23.93 -6.99
N ALA A 64 3.36 -22.72 -7.31
CA ALA A 64 2.54 -22.52 -8.49
C ALA A 64 3.31 -23.00 -9.73
N ASP A 65 2.59 -23.58 -10.68
CA ASP A 65 3.19 -23.96 -11.95
C ASP A 65 3.76 -22.70 -12.62
N GLU A 66 4.87 -22.83 -13.35
CA GLU A 66 5.46 -21.69 -14.06
C GLU A 66 4.40 -21.01 -14.92
N LEU A 67 4.34 -19.67 -14.83
CA LEU A 67 3.45 -18.87 -15.65
C LEU A 67 3.87 -19.02 -17.12
N LYS A 68 3.19 -19.90 -17.86
CA LYS A 68 3.39 -20.10 -19.29
C LYS A 68 2.65 -19.01 -20.05
N GLY A 69 3.35 -18.30 -20.94
CA GLY A 69 2.74 -17.28 -21.80
C GLY A 69 2.74 -15.89 -21.19
N LYS A 70 3.94 -15.28 -21.03
CA LYS A 70 4.08 -13.83 -20.86
C LYS A 70 3.79 -13.13 -22.20
N THR A 71 2.54 -13.23 -22.64
CA THR A 71 2.09 -12.62 -23.89
C THR A 71 2.00 -11.11 -23.73
N HIS A 72 1.98 -10.39 -24.85
CA HIS A 72 1.74 -8.96 -24.85
C HIS A 72 0.39 -8.60 -24.17
N GLU A 73 -0.64 -9.42 -24.39
CA GLU A 73 -1.97 -9.27 -23.77
C GLU A 73 -1.90 -9.32 -22.24
N PHE A 74 -1.16 -10.28 -21.67
CA PHE A 74 -0.99 -10.37 -20.22
C PHE A 74 -0.32 -9.11 -19.63
N ILE A 75 0.66 -8.54 -20.34
CA ILE A 75 1.34 -7.32 -19.91
C ILE A 75 0.39 -6.12 -19.98
N GLU A 76 -0.44 -6.01 -21.02
CA GLU A 76 -1.43 -4.95 -21.13
C GLU A 76 -2.52 -5.05 -20.06
N ASP A 77 -2.98 -6.26 -19.74
CA ASP A 77 -3.91 -6.50 -18.64
C ASP A 77 -3.28 -6.11 -17.30
N LEU A 78 -2.02 -6.49 -17.06
CA LEU A 78 -1.31 -6.11 -15.85
C LEU A 78 -1.16 -4.58 -15.74
N ARG A 79 -0.84 -3.89 -16.84
CA ARG A 79 -0.75 -2.43 -16.89
C ARG A 79 -2.09 -1.78 -16.53
N GLY A 80 -3.19 -2.26 -17.09
CA GLY A 80 -4.54 -1.77 -16.76
C GLY A 80 -4.90 -2.00 -15.30
N ASN A 81 -4.64 -3.19 -14.78
CA ASN A 81 -4.93 -3.54 -13.39
C ASN A 81 -4.11 -2.70 -12.39
N VAL A 82 -2.83 -2.46 -12.66
CA VAL A 82 -1.98 -1.61 -11.81
C VAL A 82 -2.50 -0.18 -11.80
N TYR A 83 -2.90 0.36 -12.96
CA TYR A 83 -3.48 1.70 -13.05
C TYR A 83 -4.77 1.82 -12.21
N VAL A 84 -5.68 0.84 -12.34
CA VAL A 84 -6.92 0.81 -11.55
C VAL A 84 -6.64 0.68 -10.05
N ALA A 85 -5.69 -0.18 -9.66
CA ALA A 85 -5.30 -0.35 -8.26
C ALA A 85 -4.75 0.95 -7.65
N PHE A 86 -3.91 1.67 -8.40
CA PHE A 86 -3.37 2.97 -7.98
C PHE A 86 -4.50 4.00 -7.82
N LEU A 87 -5.36 4.12 -8.83
CA LEU A 87 -6.49 5.05 -8.81
C LEU A 87 -7.44 4.76 -7.64
N ALA A 88 -7.75 3.49 -7.40
CA ALA A 88 -8.61 3.09 -6.28
C ALA A 88 -7.98 3.44 -4.92
N SER A 89 -6.67 3.20 -4.75
CA SER A 89 -5.94 3.58 -3.54
C SER A 89 -5.99 5.10 -3.28
N PHE A 90 -5.78 5.88 -4.34
CA PHE A 90 -5.83 7.33 -4.27
C PHE A 90 -7.23 7.84 -3.90
N MET A 91 -8.27 7.31 -4.56
CA MET A 91 -9.66 7.66 -4.29
C MET A 91 -10.10 7.31 -2.86
N GLN A 92 -9.72 6.12 -2.36
CA GLN A 92 -9.99 5.73 -0.96
C GLN A 92 -9.38 6.73 0.03
N SER A 93 -8.14 7.16 -0.22
CA SER A 93 -7.44 8.12 0.63
C SER A 93 -8.05 9.52 0.56
N CYS A 94 -8.46 9.99 -0.63
CA CYS A 94 -9.19 11.23 -0.78
C CYS A 94 -10.53 11.20 -0.04
N ASN A 95 -11.26 10.08 -0.12
CA ASN A 95 -12.53 9.91 0.58
C ASN A 95 -12.36 10.04 2.11
N LEU A 96 -11.30 9.45 2.66
CA LEU A 96 -10.96 9.60 4.09
C LEU A 96 -10.79 11.08 4.48
N ILE A 97 -10.10 11.87 3.65
CA ILE A 97 -9.88 13.30 3.91
C ILE A 97 -11.20 14.05 3.89
N VAL A 98 -12.06 13.79 2.90
CA VAL A 98 -13.37 14.44 2.75
C VAL A 98 -14.27 14.16 3.96
N GLU A 99 -14.45 12.89 4.31
CA GLU A 99 -15.29 12.49 5.44
C GLU A 99 -14.77 13.03 6.77
N THR A 100 -13.45 12.95 6.98
CA THR A 100 -12.82 13.52 8.18
C THR A 100 -12.96 15.04 8.22
N SER A 101 -12.84 15.72 7.08
CA SER A 101 -13.02 17.17 6.99
C SER A 101 -14.44 17.59 7.34
N HIS A 102 -15.44 16.84 6.88
CA HIS A 102 -16.84 17.06 7.24
C HIS A 102 -17.07 16.85 8.74
N GLY A 103 -16.62 15.73 9.30
CA GLY A 103 -16.79 15.41 10.72
C GLY A 103 -16.11 16.41 11.66
N LYS A 104 -14.91 16.89 11.30
CA LYS A 104 -14.13 17.84 12.09
C LYS A 104 -14.38 19.32 11.71
N LYS A 105 -15.27 19.59 10.73
CA LYS A 105 -15.60 20.94 10.22
C LYS A 105 -14.37 21.73 9.77
N TRP A 106 -13.45 21.07 9.09
CA TRP A 106 -12.20 21.69 8.61
C TRP A 106 -12.35 22.46 7.29
N HIS A 107 -13.44 22.23 6.55
CA HIS A 107 -13.71 22.89 5.26
C HIS A 107 -12.56 22.75 4.24
N ILE A 108 -11.95 21.56 4.18
CA ILE A 108 -10.82 21.29 3.29
C ILE A 108 -11.32 21.31 1.84
N LYS A 109 -10.61 22.07 0.99
CA LYS A 109 -10.85 22.11 -0.45
C LYS A 109 -9.97 21.08 -1.15
N MET A 110 -10.56 19.95 -1.57
CA MET A 110 -9.82 18.85 -2.19
C MET A 110 -9.06 19.29 -3.47
N SER A 111 -9.60 20.25 -4.21
CA SER A 111 -8.93 20.85 -5.39
C SER A 111 -7.58 21.49 -5.05
N GLU A 112 -7.48 22.14 -3.89
CA GLU A 112 -6.26 22.82 -3.44
C GLU A 112 -5.22 21.79 -2.99
N VAL A 113 -5.65 20.76 -2.26
CA VAL A 113 -4.78 19.67 -1.81
C VAL A 113 -4.20 18.92 -3.01
N ILE A 114 -5.05 18.52 -3.97
CA ILE A 114 -4.60 17.86 -5.19
C ILE A 114 -3.63 18.75 -5.95
N ARG A 115 -3.90 20.06 -6.05
CA ARG A 115 -2.98 20.99 -6.74
C ARG A 115 -1.59 21.01 -6.10
N VAL A 116 -1.50 20.98 -4.77
CA VAL A 116 -0.22 20.94 -4.05
C VAL A 116 0.50 19.60 -4.28
N TRP A 117 -0.22 18.49 -4.29
CA TRP A 117 0.39 17.16 -4.50
C TRP A 117 0.87 16.90 -5.92
N ARG A 118 0.48 17.70 -6.91
CA ARG A 118 0.92 17.53 -8.31
C ARG A 118 2.41 17.77 -8.55
N ALA A 119 3.14 18.37 -7.60
CA ALA A 119 4.57 18.59 -7.74
C ALA A 119 5.30 18.53 -6.39
N GLY A 120 6.49 17.93 -6.38
CA GLY A 120 7.39 17.91 -5.22
C GLY A 120 7.04 16.89 -4.13
N SER A 121 5.90 16.21 -4.22
CA SER A 121 5.53 15.12 -3.30
C SER A 121 5.92 13.77 -3.89
N ILE A 122 6.16 12.76 -3.05
CA ILE A 122 6.51 11.40 -3.52
C ILE A 122 5.40 10.78 -4.40
N ILE A 123 4.16 11.25 -4.24
CA ILE A 123 2.97 10.69 -4.93
C ILE A 123 2.62 11.43 -6.24
N CYS A 124 3.48 12.34 -6.73
CA CYS A 124 3.22 13.08 -7.97
C CYS A 124 3.61 12.34 -9.26
N GLU A 125 4.32 11.22 -9.15
CA GLU A 125 4.78 10.37 -10.26
C GLU A 125 3.92 9.11 -10.47
#